data_AF-A0A485L9N5-F1
#
_entry.id   AF-A0A485L9N5-F1
#
_cell.length_a   1.000
_cell.length_b   1.000
_cell.length_c   1.000
_cell.angle_alpha   90.00
_cell.angle_beta   90.00
_cell.angle_gamma   90.00
#
_symmetry.space_group_name_H-M   'P 1'
#
loop_
_entity.id
_entity.type
_entity.pdbx_description
1 polymer ?
#
loop_
_entity_poly.entity_id
_entity_poly.type
_entity_poly.pdbx_seq_one_letter_code
_entity_poly.pdbx_strand_id
1 'polypeptide(L)'
;MSSSPSVPQIYRRVLQLAKRFPSIKRDQLVQDIKDEFHENKVLTDPVKIKQKINVAIKGIEQLNQYVALDPDAQSWTVEMEKDPFGQNHPDRPSKPDPTKLE
;
A
#
# COMPACT_ATOMS: atom_id res chain seq x y z
N MET A 1 3.39 -27.62 14.45
CA MET A 1 4.41 -26.73 15.05
C MET A 1 4.98 -25.88 13.93
N SER A 2 4.69 -24.58 13.90
CA SER A 2 5.21 -23.65 12.89
C SER A 2 6.68 -23.35 13.20
N SER A 3 7.60 -23.97 12.46
CA SER A 3 9.02 -23.65 12.52
C SER A 3 9.24 -22.17 12.17
N SER A 4 10.04 -21.46 12.96
CA SER A 4 10.41 -20.07 12.65
C SER A 4 11.08 -20.00 11.28
N PRO A 5 10.73 -19.02 10.42
CA PRO A 5 11.30 -18.93 9.09
C PRO A 5 12.81 -18.73 9.17
N SER A 6 13.55 -19.53 8.40
CA SER A 6 15.00 -19.43 8.30
C SER A 6 15.43 -18.14 7.57
N VAL A 7 16.63 -17.64 7.84
CA VAL A 7 17.19 -16.44 7.19
C VAL A 7 17.11 -16.49 5.66
N PRO A 8 17.44 -17.62 4.98
CA PRO A 8 17.28 -17.71 3.52
C PRO A 8 15.83 -17.58 3.03
N GLN A 9 14.85 -18.05 3.81
CA GLN A 9 13.43 -17.90 3.47
C GLN A 9 13.00 -16.43 3.58
N ILE A 10 13.42 -15.75 4.64
CA ILE A 10 13.17 -14.31 4.84
C ILE A 10 13.79 -13.51 3.69
N TYR A 11 15.05 -13.78 3.34
CA TYR A 11 15.75 -13.14 2.23
C TYR A 11 15.01 -13.28 0.89
N ARG A 12 14.59 -14.49 0.55
CA ARG A 12 13.83 -14.75 -0.69
C ARG A 12 12.50 -13.99 -0.68
N ARG A 13 11.80 -13.97 0.45
CA ARG A 13 10.49 -13.31 0.57
C ARG A 13 10.61 -11.79 0.43
N VAL A 14 11.56 -11.16 1.11
CA VAL A 14 11.75 -9.70 1.02
C VAL A 14 12.17 -9.28 -0.40
N LEU A 15 13.03 -10.05 -1.07
CA LEU A 15 13.40 -9.78 -2.46
C LEU A 15 12.23 -9.93 -3.43
N GLN A 16 11.37 -10.93 -3.24
CA GLN A 16 10.18 -11.10 -4.07
C GLN A 16 9.23 -9.91 -3.95
N LEU A 17 9.01 -9.42 -2.73
CA LEU A 17 8.15 -8.26 -2.48
C LEU A 17 8.78 -6.98 -3.00
N ALA A 18 10.07 -6.75 -2.72
CA ALA A 18 10.79 -5.57 -3.21
C ALA A 18 10.74 -5.47 -4.74
N LYS A 19 10.87 -6.58 -5.48
CA LYS A 19 10.74 -6.61 -6.95
C LYS A 19 9.35 -6.25 -7.49
N ARG A 20 8.31 -6.36 -6.67
CA ARG A 20 6.93 -6.01 -7.03
C ARG A 20 6.53 -4.63 -6.52
N PHE A 21 7.40 -3.96 -5.77
CA PHE A 21 7.11 -2.69 -5.16
C PHE A 21 6.97 -1.59 -6.23
N PRO A 22 5.85 -0.86 -6.28
CA PRO A 22 5.59 0.14 -7.31
C PRO A 22 6.35 1.45 -7.02
N SER A 23 7.67 1.44 -7.20
CA SER A 23 8.54 2.61 -6.97
C SER A 23 9.62 2.73 -8.03
N ILE A 24 9.95 3.97 -8.41
CA ILE A 24 11.11 4.24 -9.29
C ILE A 24 12.44 3.82 -8.65
N LYS A 25 12.52 3.76 -7.31
CA LYS A 25 13.69 3.32 -6.56
C LYS A 25 13.73 1.83 -6.28
N ARG A 26 12.83 1.05 -6.90
CA ARG A 26 12.72 -0.41 -6.70
C ARG A 26 14.04 -1.14 -6.88
N ASP A 27 14.78 -0.82 -7.95
CA ASP A 27 16.01 -1.55 -8.26
C ASP A 27 17.12 -1.22 -7.26
N GLN A 28 17.20 0.03 -6.80
CA GLN A 28 18.08 0.43 -5.71
C GLN A 28 17.71 -0.29 -4.41
N LEU A 29 16.42 -0.31 -4.04
CA LEU A 29 15.93 -1.03 -2.86
C LEU A 29 16.30 -2.51 -2.90
N VAL A 30 16.15 -3.18 -4.05
CA VAL A 30 16.54 -4.57 -4.23
C VAL A 30 18.05 -4.76 -4.02
N GLN A 31 18.86 -3.82 -4.49
CA GLN A 31 20.31 -3.86 -4.32
C GLN A 31 20.70 -3.65 -2.85
N ASP A 32 20.14 -2.64 -2.19
CA ASP A 32 20.38 -2.35 -0.77
C ASP A 32 20.04 -3.56 0.11
N ILE A 33 18.93 -4.24 -0.17
CA ILE A 33 18.55 -5.48 0.54
C ILE A 33 19.60 -6.58 0.34
N LYS A 34 20.13 -6.74 -0.88
CA LYS A 34 21.17 -7.77 -1.12
C LYS A 34 22.44 -7.43 -0.36
N ASP A 35 22.85 -6.17 -0.39
CA ASP A 35 24.07 -5.70 0.24
C ASP A 35 23.98 -5.84 1.75
N GLU A 36 22.86 -5.43 2.37
CA GLU A 36 22.66 -5.59 3.81
C GLU A 36 22.72 -7.07 4.25
N PHE A 37 22.10 -8.00 3.49
CA PHE A 37 22.18 -9.42 3.81
C PHE A 37 23.59 -10.00 3.59
N HIS A 38 24.33 -9.48 2.60
CA HIS A 38 25.69 -9.90 2.33
C HIS A 38 26.65 -9.44 3.44
N GLU A 39 26.57 -8.18 3.84
CA GLU A 39 27.38 -7.58 4.90
C GLU A 39 27.14 -8.28 6.26
N ASN A 40 25.89 -8.63 6.56
CA ASN A 40 25.56 -9.31 7.81
C ASN A 40 25.79 -10.83 7.76
N LYS A 41 26.30 -11.40 6.66
CA LYS A 41 26.56 -12.85 6.54
C LYS A 41 27.56 -13.36 7.56
N VAL A 42 28.53 -12.52 7.96
CA VAL A 42 29.58 -12.86 8.93
C VAL A 42 29.17 -12.58 10.38
N LEU A 43 27.95 -12.09 10.61
CA LEU A 43 27.46 -11.77 11.94
C LEU A 43 27.26 -13.06 12.75
N THR A 44 27.93 -13.16 13.89
CA THR A 44 27.88 -14.33 14.79
C THR A 44 27.14 -14.06 16.10
N ASP A 45 26.88 -12.79 16.42
CA ASP A 45 26.18 -12.39 17.63
C ASP A 45 24.68 -12.72 17.53
N PRO A 46 24.16 -13.65 18.36
CA PRO A 46 22.77 -14.09 18.27
C PRO A 46 21.76 -12.98 18.55
N VAL A 47 22.10 -12.00 19.39
CA VAL A 47 21.20 -10.89 19.72
C VAL A 47 21.04 -9.98 18.50
N LYS A 48 22.15 -9.63 17.84
CA LYS A 48 22.12 -8.81 16.62
C LYS A 48 21.47 -9.53 15.46
N ILE A 49 21.69 -10.84 15.30
CA ILE A 49 21.01 -11.65 14.28
C ILE A 49 19.50 -11.57 14.49
N LYS A 50 19.01 -11.76 15.72
CA LYS A 50 17.59 -11.67 16.04
C LYS A 50 17.01 -10.27 15.76
N GLN A 51 17.76 -9.22 16.08
CA GLN A 51 17.37 -7.84 15.76
C GLN A 51 17.24 -7.64 14.24
N LYS A 52 18.22 -8.07 13.45
CA LYS A 52 18.19 -7.97 11.98
C LYS A 52 17.04 -8.78 11.37
N ILE A 53 16.78 -9.98 11.89
CA ILE A 53 15.61 -10.78 11.51
C ILE A 53 14.32 -10.02 11.75
N ASN A 54 14.15 -9.41 12.93
CA ASN A 54 12.95 -8.63 13.24
C ASN A 54 12.78 -7.41 12.32
N VAL A 55 13.87 -6.75 11.96
CA VAL A 55 13.84 -5.65 10.98
C VAL A 55 13.37 -6.15 9.61
N ALA A 56 13.92 -7.27 9.14
CA ALA A 56 13.52 -7.86 7.86
C ALA A 56 12.04 -8.30 7.84
N ILE A 57 11.55 -8.86 8.96
CA ILE A 57 10.13 -9.24 9.09
C ILE A 57 9.23 -7.99 9.00
N LYS A 58 9.54 -6.91 9.72
CA LYS A 58 8.80 -5.65 9.62
C LYS A 58 8.84 -5.05 8.21
N GLY A 59 10.00 -5.11 7.55
CA GLY A 59 10.15 -4.67 6.16
C GLY A 59 9.27 -5.48 5.20
N ILE A 60 9.15 -6.80 5.40
CA ILE A 60 8.23 -7.67 4.65
C ILE A 60 6.78 -7.23 4.86
N GLU A 61 6.36 -6.99 6.11
CA GLU A 61 4.99 -6.54 6.41
C GLU A 61 4.67 -5.22 5.69
N GLN A 62 5.58 -4.25 5.75
CA GLN A 62 5.44 -2.96 5.08
C GLN A 62 5.37 -3.12 3.56
N LEU A 63 6.29 -3.85 2.93
CA LEU A 63 6.26 -4.06 1.48
C LEU A 63 4.99 -4.79 1.04
N ASN A 64 4.52 -5.74 1.84
CA ASN A 64 3.32 -6.50 1.54
C ASN A 64 2.07 -5.62 1.55
N GLN A 65 2.01 -4.56 2.37
CA GLN A 65 0.90 -3.59 2.34
C GLN A 65 0.76 -2.90 0.98
N TYR A 66 1.86 -2.63 0.28
CA TYR A 66 1.82 -1.95 -1.02
C TYR A 66 1.70 -2.91 -2.19
N VAL A 67 2.23 -4.12 -2.06
CA VAL A 67 2.18 -5.15 -3.12
C VAL A 67 0.84 -5.92 -3.11
N ALA A 68 0.18 -6.02 -1.96
CA ALA A 68 -1.15 -6.65 -1.86
C ALA A 68 -2.30 -5.71 -2.24
N LEU A 69 -2.02 -4.43 -2.50
CA LEU A 69 -2.99 -3.54 -3.13
C LEU A 69 -3.14 -4.02 -4.57
N ASP A 70 -4.28 -4.67 -4.84
CA ASP A 70 -4.65 -5.06 -6.18
C ASP A 70 -4.66 -3.80 -7.07
N PRO A 71 -3.90 -3.76 -8.18
CA PRO A 71 -3.92 -2.62 -9.09
C PRO A 71 -5.31 -2.40 -9.72
N ASP A 72 -6.19 -3.41 -9.70
CA ASP A 72 -7.58 -3.36 -10.16
C ASP A 72 -8.56 -2.90 -9.05
N ALA A 73 -8.13 -2.84 -7.78
CA ALA A 73 -8.96 -2.33 -6.68
C ALA A 73 -9.17 -0.79 -6.72
N GLN A 74 -8.79 -0.12 -7.81
CA GLN A 74 -9.04 1.30 -8.02
C GLN A 74 -10.44 1.64 -8.53
N SER A 75 -11.35 0.67 -8.71
CA SER A 75 -12.77 0.99 -8.89
C SER A 75 -13.45 1.19 -7.54
N TRP A 76 -13.00 2.14 -6.73
CA TRP A 76 -13.91 2.71 -5.74
C TRP A 76 -14.81 3.70 -6.48
N THR A 77 -15.80 3.15 -7.18
CA THR A 77 -16.90 3.94 -7.72
C THR A 77 -17.70 4.39 -6.50
N VAL A 78 -17.50 5.65 -6.09
CA VAL A 78 -18.46 6.31 -5.21
C VAL A 78 -19.71 6.49 -6.05
N GLU A 79 -20.62 5.53 -5.99
CA GLU A 79 -22.02 5.80 -6.31
C GLU A 79 -22.44 6.86 -5.29
N MET A 80 -22.47 8.11 -5.72
CA MET A 80 -23.19 9.15 -4.99
C MET A 80 -24.65 8.71 -5.02
N GLU A 81 -25.09 7.99 -4.00
CA GLU A 81 -26.51 7.87 -3.71
C GLU A 81 -27.07 9.29 -3.71
N LYS A 82 -27.87 9.53 -4.74
CA LYS A 82 -28.78 10.65 -4.96
C LYS A 82 -29.08 11.37 -3.65
N ASP A 83 -28.43 12.52 -3.47
CA ASP A 83 -28.71 13.60 -2.52
C ASP A 83 -29.61 13.18 -1.32
N PRO A 84 -29.05 12.87 -0.13
CA PRO A 84 -29.86 12.56 1.06
C PRO A 84 -30.68 13.76 1.56
N PHE A 85 -30.45 14.95 0.99
CA PHE A 85 -31.32 16.10 1.10
C PHE A 85 -32.16 16.23 -0.17
N GLY A 86 -33.18 15.38 -0.30
CA GLY A 86 -34.23 15.56 -1.29
C GLY A 86 -34.85 16.95 -1.16
N GLN A 87 -34.37 17.92 -1.94
CA GLN A 87 -35.02 19.22 -2.05
C GLN A 87 -36.24 19.12 -2.96
N ASN A 88 -37.25 18.38 -2.52
CA ASN A 88 -38.64 18.72 -2.82
C ASN A 88 -39.06 19.78 -1.79
N HIS A 89 -38.63 21.02 -2.00
CA HIS A 89 -39.18 22.17 -1.27
C HIS A 89 -40.44 22.61 -2.04
N PRO A 90 -41.67 22.44 -1.52
CA PRO A 90 -42.89 22.81 -2.25
C PRO A 90 -43.15 24.33 -2.32
N ASP A 91 -42.20 25.16 -1.88
CA ASP A 91 -42.40 26.60 -1.69
C ASP A 91 -41.35 27.46 -2.41
N ARG A 92 -40.98 27.09 -3.63
CA ARG A 92 -40.25 28.01 -4.51
C ARG A 92 -41.27 28.82 -5.32
N PRO A 93 -41.48 30.12 -5.05
CA PRO A 93 -42.28 30.95 -5.95
C PRO A 93 -41.61 30.95 -7.33
N SER A 94 -42.40 30.67 -8.35
CA SER A 94 -42.01 30.75 -9.74
C SER A 94 -41.44 32.14 -10.03
N LYS A 95 -40.22 32.17 -10.57
CA LYS A 95 -39.67 33.43 -11.12
C LYS A 95 -40.61 33.92 -12.23
N PRO A 96 -40.90 35.23 -12.32
CA PRO A 96 -41.62 35.76 -13.47
C PRO A 96 -40.75 35.67 -14.73
N ASP A 97 -41.37 35.22 -15.83
CA ASP A 97 -40.79 35.15 -17.17
C ASP A 97 -40.35 36.55 -17.65
N PRO A 98 -39.11 36.75 -18.13
CA PRO A 98 -38.64 38.06 -18.59
C PRO A 98 -39.01 38.38 -20.04
N THR A 99 -40.04 37.74 -20.62
CA THR A 99 -40.37 37.91 -22.05
C THR A 99 -41.82 38.32 -22.26
N LYS A 100 -42.16 39.53 -21.82
CA LYS A 100 -43.24 40.32 -22.43
C LYS A 100 -43.03 41.81 -22.12
N LEU A 101 -42.16 42.42 -22.90
CA LEU A 101 -42.10 43.86 -23.13
C LEU A 101 -42.11 44.02 -24.65
N GLU A 102 -43.32 44.09 -25.21
CA GLU A 102 -43.69 44.80 -26.44
C GLU A 102 -45.22 45.00 -26.43
#